data_AF-A0A4R4MNX6-F1
#
_entry.id   AF-A0A4R4MNX6-F1
#
_cell.length_a   1.000
_cell.length_b   1.000
_cell.length_c   1.000
_cell.angle_alpha   90.00
_cell.angle_beta   90.00
_cell.angle_gamma   90.00
#
_symmetry.space_group_name_H-M   'P 1'
#
loop_
_entity.id
_entity.type
_entity.pdbx_description
1 polymer ?
#
loop_
_entity_poly.entity_id
_entity_poly.type
_entity_poly.pdbx_seq_one_letter_code
_entity_poly.pdbx_strand_id
1 'polypeptide(L)'
;MADNWVETTVGDLRRWADEHGEALDEPGARILLDLAQKEMGLPGPDALTPEHLRELLLKVFPESVVAGREDVPTILDVLRRIAAYLRDTKAVTPDAAAGLEAEIDRIGPEFEELVASVDTEERQAAAEVIGGLMQADGVSLDDQEAVEAWISDFEALPDHERYARTEGYLRQVEELVVPPVHLAPQAELADAVRRSRLTRLTLALADWTGERDLTEHDTLTEADAEAAGAALGLDTPRRHGQMEDSGELERFWWAAVEAEVITADDGTAGPGPALDGLRSTDDTTLLGAWLPLFDALAVPGHDYADGLDAVELVQNEMTGVLIHLYEQEEPTEPATLLGALLGHVEEAYDLSDADGMPALVSDAFHLELATLEEWGVIQKSGAEESGEGRELTPLGVWAVRELLIADGFAAPVVGELAGARASELIAGLTWYRPEAADEEIDGWLAGQDPKDAAADLLDVMRTGGPGARNLAAAVLHRIGPEAAGVVRAAQEHPLVSPYAALWLNATGDPSGRELAREEYLWVFVDTVAGMLETAEPEEAVEAALLDTPPGTEMEQMVDELWRTDHPGVADVLEALGAHHPDRATAKAARTAAYKARSANQGAGRSV
;
A
#
# COMPACT_ATOMS: atom_id res chain seq x y z
N MET A 1 -7.28 28.83 -20.47
CA MET A 1 -6.06 29.20 -21.22
C MET A 1 -5.17 30.02 -20.31
N ALA A 2 -4.55 29.39 -19.32
CA ALA A 2 -3.36 29.97 -18.70
C ALA A 2 -2.31 30.09 -19.82
N ASP A 3 -1.66 31.25 -19.93
CA ASP A 3 -0.55 31.42 -20.88
C ASP A 3 0.49 30.33 -20.56
N ASN A 4 0.72 29.40 -21.50
CA ASN A 4 1.82 28.45 -21.41
C ASN A 4 3.14 29.22 -21.58
N TRP A 5 3.61 29.81 -20.48
CA TRP A 5 4.83 30.61 -20.44
C TRP A 5 6.08 29.75 -20.65
N VAL A 6 5.98 28.43 -20.44
CA VAL A 6 7.09 27.49 -20.65
C VAL A 6 7.53 27.47 -22.10
N GLU A 7 6.61 27.26 -23.05
CA GLU A 7 6.96 27.22 -24.47
C GLU A 7 7.55 28.55 -24.98
N THR A 8 7.01 29.67 -24.49
CA THR A 8 7.56 31.00 -24.82
C THR A 8 8.95 31.17 -24.23
N THR A 9 9.15 30.77 -22.97
CA THR A 9 10.43 30.93 -22.26
C THR A 9 11.50 30.02 -22.83
N VAL A 10 11.18 28.77 -23.16
CA VAL A 10 12.12 27.83 -23.81
C VAL A 10 12.53 28.37 -25.19
N GLY A 11 11.57 28.86 -25.98
CA GLY A 11 11.85 29.47 -27.27
C GLY A 11 12.73 30.73 -27.17
N ASP A 12 12.52 31.55 -26.15
CA ASP A 12 13.30 32.76 -25.91
C ASP A 12 14.70 32.45 -25.36
N LEU A 13 14.79 31.50 -24.43
CA LEU A 13 16.04 31.00 -23.86
C LEU A 13 16.93 30.38 -24.94
N ARG A 14 16.35 29.61 -25.87
CA ARG A 14 17.07 29.07 -27.03
C ARG A 14 17.65 30.16 -27.91
N ARG A 15 16.84 31.18 -28.26
CA ARG A 15 17.31 32.31 -29.07
C ARG A 15 18.41 33.09 -28.36
N TRP A 16 18.25 33.30 -27.05
CA TRP A 16 19.27 33.92 -26.22
C TRP A 16 20.57 33.11 -26.21
N ALA A 17 20.50 31.78 -26.04
CA ALA A 17 21.69 30.91 -26.06
C ALA A 17 22.40 30.95 -27.42
N ASP A 18 21.66 30.91 -28.53
CA ASP A 18 22.20 31.03 -29.90
C ASP A 18 22.93 32.37 -30.11
N GLU A 19 22.38 33.48 -29.59
CA GLU A 19 22.99 34.81 -29.67
C GLU A 19 24.29 34.93 -28.86
N HIS A 20 24.41 34.16 -27.78
CA HIS A 20 25.61 34.09 -26.93
C HIS A 20 26.60 33.01 -27.38
N GLY A 21 26.25 32.23 -28.41
CA GLY A 21 27.09 31.17 -28.95
C GLY A 21 27.22 29.97 -28.02
N GLU A 22 26.21 29.72 -27.19
CA GLU A 22 26.18 28.65 -26.21
C GLU A 22 25.19 27.53 -26.62
N ALA A 23 25.44 26.30 -26.19
CA ALA A 23 24.54 25.17 -26.44
C ALA A 23 23.54 25.03 -25.30
N LEU A 24 22.25 24.88 -25.59
CA LEU A 24 21.19 24.66 -24.62
C LEU A 24 20.62 23.25 -24.78
N ASP A 25 20.50 22.51 -23.68
CA ASP A 25 19.65 21.33 -23.62
C ASP A 25 18.18 21.76 -23.53
N GLU A 26 17.56 21.92 -24.70
CA GLU A 26 16.18 22.41 -24.85
C GLU A 26 15.15 21.45 -24.22
N PRO A 27 15.26 20.11 -24.35
CA PRO A 27 14.46 19.17 -23.57
C PRO A 27 14.59 19.35 -22.06
N GLY A 28 15.81 19.40 -21.52
CA GLY A 28 16.02 19.58 -20.07
C GLY A 28 15.48 20.91 -19.55
N ALA A 29 15.62 21.99 -20.32
CA ALA A 29 15.06 23.29 -19.96
C ALA A 29 13.53 23.27 -19.92
N ARG A 30 12.89 22.55 -20.84
CA ARG A 30 11.43 22.39 -20.84
C ARG A 30 10.97 21.62 -19.61
N ILE A 31 11.60 20.49 -19.29
CA ILE A 31 11.25 19.67 -18.10
C ILE A 31 11.31 20.52 -16.83
N LEU A 32 12.42 21.23 -16.59
CA LEU A 32 12.57 22.03 -15.37
C LEU A 32 11.55 23.18 -15.27
N LEU A 33 11.19 23.80 -16.39
CA LEU A 33 10.21 24.88 -16.41
C LEU A 33 8.77 24.36 -16.32
N ASP A 34 8.48 23.18 -16.89
CA ASP A 34 7.20 22.48 -16.74
C ASP A 34 6.98 22.08 -15.29
N LEU A 35 7.98 21.50 -14.61
CA LEU A 35 7.88 21.18 -13.18
C LEU A 35 7.63 22.45 -12.34
N ALA A 36 8.34 23.54 -12.65
CA ALA A 36 8.13 24.81 -11.97
C ALA A 36 6.71 25.40 -12.21
N GLN A 37 6.13 25.18 -13.39
CA GLN A 37 4.79 25.66 -13.72
C GLN A 37 3.69 24.78 -13.11
N LYS A 38 3.78 23.46 -13.32
CA LYS A 38 2.71 22.50 -13.03
C LYS A 38 2.74 22.06 -11.57
N GLU A 39 3.90 21.59 -11.11
CA GLU A 39 4.05 21.03 -9.76
C GLU A 39 4.17 22.11 -8.69
N MET A 40 4.85 23.22 -9.02
CA MET A 40 5.09 24.31 -8.05
C MET A 40 4.15 25.50 -8.22
N GLY A 41 3.29 25.49 -9.24
CA GLY A 41 2.32 26.56 -9.51
C GLY A 41 2.94 27.94 -9.77
N LEU A 42 4.18 28.02 -10.28
CA LEU A 42 4.82 29.32 -10.49
C LEU A 42 4.15 30.10 -11.64
N PRO A 43 3.85 31.40 -11.42
CA PRO A 43 3.15 32.22 -12.41
C PRO A 43 4.02 32.62 -13.61
N GLY A 44 5.34 32.40 -13.53
CA GLY A 44 6.32 32.77 -14.54
C GLY A 44 7.75 32.47 -14.08
N PRO A 45 8.73 32.50 -15.01
CA PRO A 45 10.11 32.17 -14.67
C PRO A 45 10.78 33.26 -13.83
N ASP A 46 10.23 34.48 -13.80
CA ASP A 46 10.67 35.59 -12.94
C ASP A 46 10.29 35.43 -11.47
N ALA A 47 9.39 34.49 -11.14
CA ALA A 47 9.02 34.14 -9.77
C ALA A 47 10.00 33.15 -9.10
N LEU A 48 10.97 32.61 -9.85
CA LEU A 48 11.98 31.70 -9.30
C LEU A 48 12.81 32.40 -8.21
N THR A 49 12.87 31.77 -7.04
CA THR A 49 13.71 32.19 -5.90
C THR A 49 14.66 31.07 -5.52
N PRO A 50 15.68 31.35 -4.68
CA PRO A 50 16.53 30.30 -4.13
C PRO A 50 15.76 29.19 -3.42
N GLU A 51 14.72 29.54 -2.66
CA GLU A 51 13.85 28.57 -1.99
C GLU A 51 13.12 27.67 -3.00
N HIS A 52 12.61 28.25 -4.09
CA HIS A 52 11.99 27.46 -5.16
C HIS A 52 13.00 26.52 -5.85
N LEU A 53 14.25 26.92 -6.07
CA LEU A 53 15.27 26.00 -6.63
C LEU A 53 15.58 24.82 -5.70
N ARG A 54 15.57 25.07 -4.38
CA ARG A 54 15.74 24.00 -3.38
C ARG A 54 14.60 23.01 -3.44
N GLU A 55 13.37 23.48 -3.43
CA GLU A 55 12.17 22.64 -3.53
C GLU A 55 12.14 21.88 -4.86
N LEU A 56 12.44 22.57 -5.97
CA LEU A 56 12.49 21.97 -7.30
C LEU A 56 13.51 20.82 -7.36
N LEU A 57 14.75 21.05 -6.90
CA LEU A 57 15.82 20.06 -7.04
C LEU A 57 15.78 18.95 -5.99
N LEU A 58 15.38 19.25 -4.75
CA LEU A 58 15.49 18.29 -3.65
C LEU A 58 14.17 17.58 -3.32
N LYS A 59 13.07 17.96 -3.96
CA LYS A 59 11.76 17.35 -3.73
C LYS A 59 11.05 17.02 -5.03
N VAL A 60 10.71 18.03 -5.82
CA VAL A 60 9.86 17.86 -7.02
C VAL A 60 10.57 17.05 -8.11
N PHE A 61 11.82 17.40 -8.44
CA PHE A 61 12.55 16.74 -9.52
C PHE A 61 12.79 15.24 -9.25
N PRO A 62 13.31 14.82 -8.07
CA PRO A 62 13.49 13.40 -7.78
C PRO A 62 12.18 12.59 -7.74
N GLU A 63 11.06 13.21 -7.36
CA GLU A 63 9.74 12.56 -7.36
C GLU A 63 9.16 12.42 -8.79
N SER A 64 9.52 13.33 -9.71
CA SER A 64 8.88 13.43 -11.03
C SER A 64 9.75 12.99 -12.21
N VAL A 65 11.07 12.86 -12.03
CA VAL A 65 12.02 12.64 -13.13
C VAL A 65 13.08 11.60 -12.76
N VAL A 66 13.07 10.49 -13.52
CA VAL A 66 14.13 9.48 -13.49
C VAL A 66 15.39 10.05 -14.14
N ALA A 67 16.47 10.20 -13.36
CA ALA A 67 17.75 10.71 -13.83
C ALA A 67 18.93 9.96 -13.20
N GLY A 68 20.00 9.75 -13.97
CA GLY A 68 21.23 9.17 -13.47
C GLY A 68 22.16 10.22 -12.86
N ARG A 69 23.10 9.80 -12.01
CA ARG A 69 24.15 10.68 -11.47
C ARG A 69 24.93 11.40 -12.58
N GLU A 70 25.06 10.77 -13.75
CA GLU A 70 25.68 11.32 -14.96
C GLU A 70 24.94 12.53 -15.56
N ASP A 71 23.65 12.68 -15.29
CA ASP A 71 22.79 13.73 -15.85
C ASP A 71 22.82 15.01 -14.99
N VAL A 72 23.16 14.88 -13.71
CA VAL A 72 23.22 15.99 -12.73
C VAL A 72 24.02 17.20 -13.25
N PRO A 73 25.23 17.04 -13.84
CA PRO A 73 25.98 18.19 -14.37
C PRO A 73 25.22 18.94 -15.49
N THR A 74 24.48 18.23 -16.34
CA THR A 74 23.70 18.80 -17.44
C THR A 74 22.50 19.58 -16.90
N ILE A 75 21.78 19.01 -15.94
CA ILE A 75 20.62 19.64 -15.27
C ILE A 75 21.03 20.95 -14.59
N LEU A 76 22.13 20.92 -13.82
CA LEU A 76 22.64 22.13 -13.16
C LEU A 76 23.14 23.17 -14.16
N ASP A 77 23.69 22.77 -15.32
CA ASP A 77 24.07 23.71 -16.39
C ASP A 77 22.84 24.40 -16.99
N VAL A 78 21.75 23.66 -17.22
CA VAL A 78 20.48 24.22 -17.71
C VAL A 78 19.92 25.27 -16.73
N LEU A 79 19.90 24.99 -15.42
CA LEU A 79 19.46 25.97 -14.42
C LEU A 79 20.32 27.23 -14.39
N ARG A 80 21.65 27.09 -14.56
CA ARG A 80 22.55 28.26 -14.67
C ARG A 80 22.21 29.10 -15.91
N ARG A 81 21.88 28.46 -17.03
CA ARG A 81 21.46 29.14 -18.27
C ARG A 81 20.14 29.88 -18.08
N ILE A 82 19.18 29.28 -17.39
CA ILE A 82 17.91 29.93 -17.04
C ILE A 82 18.18 31.17 -16.17
N ALA A 83 18.99 31.06 -15.11
CA ALA A 83 19.34 32.19 -14.26
C ALA A 83 20.04 33.33 -15.03
N ALA A 84 20.97 32.99 -15.92
CA ALA A 84 21.68 33.95 -16.77
C ALA A 84 20.74 34.66 -17.76
N TYR A 85 19.83 33.91 -18.39
CA TYR A 85 18.79 34.45 -19.27
C TYR A 85 17.88 35.44 -18.54
N LEU A 86 17.40 35.09 -17.33
CA LEU A 86 16.53 35.97 -16.54
C LEU A 86 17.23 37.27 -16.13
N ARG A 87 18.54 37.20 -15.87
CA ARG A 87 19.36 38.40 -15.61
C ARG A 87 19.47 39.29 -16.85
N ASP A 88 19.83 38.72 -17.99
CA ASP A 88 20.18 39.48 -19.19
C ASP A 88 18.95 40.10 -19.86
N THR A 89 17.81 39.41 -19.79
CA THR A 89 16.49 39.94 -20.20
C THR A 89 15.89 40.92 -19.20
N LYS A 90 16.48 41.05 -18.00
CA LYS A 90 15.99 41.87 -16.88
C LYS A 90 14.61 41.42 -16.37
N ALA A 91 14.29 40.14 -16.54
CA ALA A 91 13.12 39.52 -15.93
C ALA A 91 13.24 39.53 -14.40
N VAL A 92 14.46 39.37 -13.87
CA VAL A 92 14.78 39.50 -12.44
C VAL A 92 15.88 40.52 -12.19
N THR A 93 16.05 40.95 -10.94
CA THR A 93 17.15 41.86 -10.57
C THR A 93 18.50 41.14 -10.62
N PRO A 94 19.62 41.85 -10.83
CA PRO A 94 20.96 41.23 -10.81
C PRO A 94 21.28 40.51 -9.48
N ASP A 95 20.80 41.04 -8.35
CA ASP A 95 20.97 40.42 -7.04
C ASP A 95 20.13 39.13 -6.90
N ALA A 96 18.91 39.12 -7.46
CA ALA A 96 18.07 37.92 -7.49
C ALA A 96 18.70 36.81 -8.37
N ALA A 97 19.17 37.15 -9.57
CA ALA A 97 19.87 36.18 -10.43
C ALA A 97 21.15 35.63 -9.78
N ALA A 98 21.94 36.48 -9.13
CA ALA A 98 23.12 36.04 -8.39
C ALA A 98 22.75 35.13 -7.20
N GLY A 99 21.59 35.37 -6.56
CA GLY A 99 21.02 34.48 -5.55
C GLY A 99 20.69 33.09 -6.10
N LEU A 100 20.07 33.02 -7.29
CA LEU A 100 19.77 31.75 -7.97
C LEU A 100 21.05 31.00 -8.34
N GLU A 101 22.04 31.67 -8.94
CA GLU A 101 23.34 31.06 -9.30
C GLU A 101 24.07 30.52 -8.06
N ALA A 102 24.12 31.29 -6.96
CA ALA A 102 24.74 30.86 -5.72
C ALA A 102 24.01 29.69 -5.06
N GLU A 103 22.70 29.63 -5.20
CA GLU A 103 21.86 28.56 -4.68
C GLU A 103 22.08 27.25 -5.44
N ILE A 104 22.14 27.30 -6.77
CA ILE A 104 22.46 26.13 -7.63
C ILE A 104 23.79 25.51 -7.22
N ASP A 105 24.82 26.34 -7.03
CA ASP A 105 26.15 25.86 -6.62
C ASP A 105 26.14 25.28 -5.19
N ARG A 106 25.29 25.80 -4.32
CA ARG A 106 25.16 25.34 -2.94
C ARG A 106 24.40 24.00 -2.84
N ILE A 107 23.33 23.84 -3.63
CA ILE A 107 22.51 22.62 -3.64
C ILE A 107 23.16 21.50 -4.44
N GLY A 108 23.95 21.82 -5.47
CA GLY A 108 24.49 20.84 -6.41
C GLY A 108 25.02 19.52 -5.80
N PRO A 109 25.85 19.55 -4.74
CA PRO A 109 26.32 18.33 -4.08
C PRO A 109 25.23 17.51 -3.38
N GLU A 110 24.25 18.18 -2.75
CA GLU A 110 23.11 17.54 -2.07
C GLU A 110 22.17 16.91 -3.11
N PHE A 111 21.93 17.60 -4.22
CA PHE A 111 21.16 17.07 -5.35
C PHE A 111 21.86 15.87 -6.01
N GLU A 112 23.19 15.90 -6.17
CA GLU A 112 23.95 14.76 -6.71
C GLU A 112 23.85 13.52 -5.80
N GLU A 113 23.92 13.70 -4.48
CA GLU A 113 23.78 12.62 -3.51
C GLU A 113 22.35 12.03 -3.52
N LEU A 114 21.34 12.89 -3.61
CA LEU A 114 19.93 12.49 -3.68
C LEU A 114 19.61 11.74 -4.98
N VAL A 115 20.03 12.25 -6.14
CA VAL A 115 19.84 11.55 -7.42
C VAL A 115 20.56 10.20 -7.39
N ALA A 116 21.76 10.13 -6.80
CA ALA A 116 22.48 8.88 -6.68
C ALA A 116 21.81 7.87 -5.72
N SER A 117 21.12 8.32 -4.66
CA SER A 117 20.37 7.43 -3.78
C SER A 117 19.12 6.89 -4.45
N VAL A 118 18.31 7.76 -5.08
CA VAL A 118 17.09 7.36 -5.81
C VAL A 118 17.44 6.41 -6.96
N ASP A 119 18.46 6.71 -7.76
CA ASP A 119 18.96 5.85 -8.84
C ASP A 119 19.56 4.52 -8.32
N THR A 120 19.92 4.43 -7.03
CA THR A 120 20.32 3.15 -6.41
C THR A 120 19.10 2.37 -5.95
N GLU A 121 18.12 3.03 -5.32
CA GLU A 121 16.87 2.44 -4.85
C GLU A 121 16.03 1.90 -6.02
N GLU A 122 15.83 2.69 -7.07
CA GLU A 122 15.12 2.25 -8.29
C GLU A 122 15.81 1.05 -8.95
N ARG A 123 17.15 1.05 -9.02
CA ARG A 123 17.91 -0.09 -9.55
C ARG A 123 17.80 -1.32 -8.66
N GLN A 124 17.75 -1.13 -7.34
CA GLN A 124 17.56 -2.23 -6.41
C GLN A 124 16.17 -2.84 -6.56
N ALA A 125 15.11 -2.02 -6.57
CA ALA A 125 13.74 -2.46 -6.82
C ALA A 125 13.62 -3.18 -8.17
N ALA A 126 14.20 -2.62 -9.23
CA ALA A 126 14.25 -3.28 -10.53
C ALA A 126 15.01 -4.62 -10.49
N ALA A 127 16.12 -4.69 -9.76
CA ALA A 127 16.90 -5.93 -9.61
C ALA A 127 16.15 -7.00 -8.80
N GLU A 128 15.38 -6.61 -7.79
CA GLU A 128 14.52 -7.50 -7.01
C GLU A 128 13.39 -8.08 -7.87
N VAL A 129 12.73 -7.24 -8.66
CA VAL A 129 11.70 -7.66 -9.60
C VAL A 129 12.26 -8.62 -10.66
N ILE A 130 13.43 -8.30 -11.23
CA ILE A 130 14.10 -9.16 -12.21
C ILE A 130 14.58 -10.48 -11.58
N GLY A 131 15.17 -10.43 -10.39
CA GLY A 131 15.60 -11.62 -9.66
C GLY A 131 14.42 -12.52 -9.28
N GLY A 132 13.29 -11.92 -8.94
CA GLY A 132 12.04 -12.61 -8.67
C GLY A 132 11.43 -13.28 -9.91
N LEU A 133 11.40 -12.58 -11.04
CA LEU A 133 11.02 -13.15 -12.34
C LEU A 133 11.91 -14.35 -12.73
N MET A 134 13.22 -14.24 -12.54
CA MET A 134 14.17 -15.34 -12.76
C MET A 134 13.81 -16.57 -11.91
N GLN A 135 13.54 -16.36 -10.62
CA GLN A 135 13.16 -17.44 -9.71
C GLN A 135 11.82 -18.07 -10.08
N ALA A 136 10.83 -17.25 -10.48
CA ALA A 136 9.53 -17.72 -10.97
C ALA A 136 9.68 -18.61 -12.23
N ASP A 137 10.66 -18.31 -13.08
CA ASP A 137 11.03 -19.13 -14.24
C ASP A 137 11.95 -20.33 -13.90
N GLY A 138 12.26 -20.52 -12.61
CA GLY A 138 13.09 -21.62 -12.12
C GLY A 138 14.59 -21.42 -12.35
N VAL A 139 15.05 -20.19 -12.59
CA VAL A 139 16.47 -19.85 -12.72
C VAL A 139 17.07 -19.71 -11.32
N SER A 140 18.16 -20.43 -11.07
CA SER A 140 18.94 -20.28 -9.84
C SER A 140 19.84 -19.05 -9.94
N LEU A 141 19.71 -18.13 -8.98
CA LEU A 141 20.54 -16.92 -8.92
C LEU A 141 22.03 -17.21 -8.63
N ASP A 142 22.35 -18.41 -8.15
CA ASP A 142 23.73 -18.88 -7.94
C ASP A 142 24.40 -19.39 -9.23
N ASP A 143 23.63 -19.60 -10.30
CA ASP A 143 24.12 -20.04 -11.61
C ASP A 143 24.26 -18.84 -12.57
N GLN A 144 25.49 -18.30 -12.62
CA GLN A 144 25.78 -17.12 -13.42
C GLN A 144 25.53 -17.32 -14.93
N GLU A 145 25.71 -18.53 -15.47
CA GLU A 145 25.47 -18.80 -16.89
C GLU A 145 23.96 -18.82 -17.21
N ALA A 146 23.16 -19.36 -16.28
CA ALA A 146 21.69 -19.36 -16.39
C ALA A 146 21.11 -17.94 -16.23
N VAL A 147 21.65 -17.14 -15.31
CA VAL A 147 21.26 -15.74 -15.12
C VAL A 147 21.57 -14.92 -16.36
N GLU A 148 22.80 -15.00 -16.89
CA GLU A 148 23.19 -14.24 -18.09
C GLU A 148 22.35 -14.62 -19.32
N ALA A 149 22.04 -15.91 -19.49
CA ALA A 149 21.17 -16.38 -20.58
C ALA A 149 19.74 -15.84 -20.44
N TRP A 150 19.18 -15.87 -19.24
CA TRP A 150 17.84 -15.36 -18.98
C TRP A 150 17.74 -13.85 -19.20
N ILE A 151 18.72 -13.06 -18.71
CA ILE A 151 18.75 -11.61 -18.93
C ILE A 151 18.76 -11.31 -20.43
N SER A 152 19.62 -11.98 -21.18
CA SER A 152 19.71 -11.78 -22.63
C SER A 152 18.41 -12.13 -23.36
N ASP A 153 17.69 -13.18 -22.91
CA ASP A 153 16.41 -13.56 -23.49
C ASP A 153 15.30 -12.56 -23.12
N PHE A 154 15.30 -12.06 -21.89
CA PHE A 154 14.34 -11.06 -21.40
C PHE A 154 14.54 -9.70 -22.09
N GLU A 155 15.78 -9.21 -22.22
CA GLU A 155 16.10 -7.96 -22.91
C GLU A 155 15.82 -8.01 -24.43
N ALA A 156 15.79 -9.21 -25.02
CA ALA A 156 15.46 -9.40 -26.43
C ALA A 156 13.95 -9.29 -26.73
N LEU A 157 13.09 -9.30 -25.70
CA LEU A 157 11.65 -9.16 -25.86
C LEU A 157 11.24 -7.73 -26.24
N PRO A 158 10.17 -7.55 -27.04
CA PRO A 158 9.56 -6.23 -27.26
C PRO A 158 9.13 -5.55 -25.95
N ASP A 159 9.21 -4.22 -25.88
CA ASP A 159 8.91 -3.45 -24.67
C ASP A 159 7.54 -3.80 -24.05
N HIS A 160 6.48 -3.84 -24.85
CA HIS A 160 5.14 -4.20 -24.37
C HIS A 160 5.04 -5.60 -23.75
N GLU A 161 5.84 -6.56 -24.23
CA GLU A 161 5.90 -7.91 -23.64
C GLU A 161 6.71 -7.93 -22.35
N ARG A 162 7.80 -7.14 -22.26
CA ARG A 162 8.55 -6.95 -21.01
C ARG A 162 7.65 -6.31 -19.95
N TYR A 163 6.94 -5.24 -20.29
CA TYR A 163 5.97 -4.59 -19.40
C TYR A 163 4.89 -5.55 -18.93
N ALA A 164 4.20 -6.25 -19.84
CA ALA A 164 3.14 -7.19 -19.45
C ALA A 164 3.65 -8.33 -18.56
N ARG A 165 4.90 -8.77 -18.75
CA ARG A 165 5.52 -9.80 -17.93
C ARG A 165 5.93 -9.30 -16.55
N THR A 166 6.51 -8.11 -16.48
CA THR A 166 6.86 -7.45 -15.21
C THR A 166 5.59 -7.13 -14.41
N GLU A 167 4.57 -6.55 -15.04
CA GLU A 167 3.28 -6.27 -14.42
C GLU A 167 2.58 -7.55 -13.96
N GLY A 168 2.57 -8.59 -14.80
CA GLY A 168 1.99 -9.88 -14.45
C GLY A 168 2.70 -10.58 -13.30
N TYR A 169 4.01 -10.38 -13.16
CA TYR A 169 4.77 -10.84 -12.01
C TYR A 169 4.49 -10.00 -10.78
N LEU A 170 4.52 -8.67 -10.88
CA LEU A 170 4.22 -7.76 -9.77
C LEU A 170 2.84 -8.07 -9.17
N ARG A 171 1.80 -8.27 -9.97
CA ARG A 171 0.48 -8.70 -9.48
C ARG A 171 0.46 -10.07 -8.79
N GLN A 172 1.44 -10.93 -9.06
CA GLN A 172 1.56 -12.26 -8.44
C GLN A 172 2.40 -12.24 -7.15
N VAL A 173 3.36 -11.32 -7.05
CA VAL A 173 4.22 -11.18 -5.87
C VAL A 173 3.82 -10.05 -4.94
N GLU A 174 2.94 -9.16 -5.36
CA GLU A 174 2.17 -8.35 -4.44
C GLU A 174 1.42 -9.33 -3.53
N GLU A 175 1.82 -9.39 -2.26
CA GLU A 175 1.09 -10.16 -1.26
C GLU A 175 -0.24 -9.45 -1.07
N LEU A 176 -1.24 -9.86 -1.86
CA LEU A 176 -2.62 -9.41 -1.79
C LEU A 176 -3.26 -9.94 -0.50
N VAL A 177 -2.67 -9.65 0.65
CA VAL A 177 -3.15 -10.07 1.97
C VAL A 177 -3.59 -8.82 2.72
N VAL A 178 -4.89 -8.73 2.98
CA VAL A 178 -5.44 -7.65 3.81
C VAL A 178 -5.52 -8.09 5.27
N PRO A 179 -5.58 -7.16 6.24
CA PRO A 179 -5.66 -7.50 7.65
C PRO A 179 -6.88 -8.40 7.97
N PRO A 180 -6.73 -9.37 8.89
CA PRO A 180 -7.85 -10.17 9.37
C PRO A 180 -8.94 -9.33 10.00
N VAL A 181 -10.19 -9.71 9.78
CA VAL A 181 -11.36 -9.01 10.33
C VAL A 181 -12.25 -9.92 11.15
N HIS A 182 -13.05 -9.31 12.03
CA HIS A 182 -14.15 -10.00 12.70
C HIS A 182 -15.40 -9.94 11.83
N LEU A 183 -15.96 -11.11 11.49
CA LEU A 183 -17.24 -11.18 10.79
C LEU A 183 -18.40 -11.25 11.78
N ALA A 184 -19.38 -10.36 11.60
CA ALA A 184 -20.62 -10.45 12.34
C ALA A 184 -21.44 -11.70 11.93
N PRO A 185 -22.30 -12.20 12.82
CA PRO A 185 -23.16 -13.33 12.50
C PRO A 185 -24.03 -13.04 11.27
N GLN A 186 -24.20 -14.05 10.43
CA GLN A 186 -24.93 -13.92 9.17
C GLN A 186 -26.35 -13.31 9.32
N ALA A 187 -27.05 -13.63 10.41
CA ALA A 187 -28.37 -13.08 10.70
C ALA A 187 -28.34 -11.55 10.93
N GLU A 188 -27.27 -11.03 11.54
CA GLU A 188 -27.08 -9.59 11.75
C GLU A 188 -26.82 -8.88 10.41
N LEU A 189 -25.98 -9.48 9.56
CA LEU A 189 -25.70 -8.98 8.20
C LEU A 189 -26.98 -8.93 7.36
N ALA A 190 -27.75 -10.02 7.36
CA ALA A 190 -29.03 -10.10 6.64
C ALA A 190 -30.04 -9.06 7.15
N ASP A 191 -30.08 -8.82 8.46
CA ASP A 191 -30.92 -7.79 9.05
C ASP A 191 -30.48 -6.37 8.66
N ALA A 192 -29.17 -6.12 8.49
CA ALA A 192 -28.65 -4.87 7.95
C ALA A 192 -29.03 -4.69 6.47
N VAL A 193 -28.87 -5.73 5.64
CA VAL A 193 -29.29 -5.73 4.23
C VAL A 193 -30.78 -5.38 4.10
N ARG A 194 -31.66 -5.95 4.94
CA ARG A 194 -33.10 -5.65 4.92
C ARG A 194 -33.42 -4.18 5.23
N ARG A 195 -32.59 -3.50 6.02
CA ARG A 195 -32.77 -2.09 6.38
C ARG A 195 -32.12 -1.11 5.39
N SER A 196 -31.14 -1.59 4.62
CA SER A 196 -30.38 -0.80 3.66
C SER A 196 -31.27 -0.02 2.69
N ARG A 197 -30.93 1.24 2.41
CA ARG A 197 -31.60 2.03 1.36
C ARG A 197 -31.41 1.38 -0.02
N LEU A 198 -30.25 0.77 -0.27
CA LEU A 198 -29.96 0.03 -1.51
C LEU A 198 -31.04 -1.03 -1.78
N THR A 199 -31.22 -1.98 -0.85
CA THR A 199 -32.22 -3.05 -0.97
C THR A 199 -33.64 -2.51 -1.19
N ARG A 200 -34.03 -1.48 -0.42
CA ARG A 200 -35.37 -0.89 -0.52
C ARG A 200 -35.61 -0.23 -1.87
N LEU A 201 -34.64 0.52 -2.39
CA LEU A 201 -34.76 1.20 -3.68
C LEU A 201 -34.78 0.20 -4.83
N THR A 202 -33.90 -0.80 -4.83
CA THR A 202 -33.87 -1.81 -5.89
C THR A 202 -35.16 -2.64 -5.93
N LEU A 203 -35.68 -3.05 -4.77
CA LEU A 203 -36.99 -3.74 -4.70
C LEU A 203 -38.14 -2.85 -5.20
N ALA A 204 -38.14 -1.57 -4.82
CA ALA A 204 -39.14 -0.61 -5.30
C ALA A 204 -39.05 -0.39 -6.82
N LEU A 205 -37.83 -0.33 -7.37
CA LEU A 205 -37.59 -0.21 -8.81
C LEU A 205 -38.09 -1.44 -9.55
N ALA A 206 -37.76 -2.65 -9.08
CA ALA A 206 -38.22 -3.90 -9.67
C ALA A 206 -39.76 -4.04 -9.61
N ASP A 207 -40.38 -3.68 -8.47
CA ASP A 207 -41.83 -3.68 -8.31
C ASP A 207 -42.54 -2.66 -9.23
N TRP A 208 -41.97 -1.47 -9.36
CA TRP A 208 -42.48 -0.46 -10.26
C TRP A 208 -42.32 -0.87 -11.73
N THR A 209 -41.19 -1.50 -12.06
CA THR A 209 -40.85 -1.95 -13.41
C THR A 209 -41.83 -3.02 -13.88
N GLY A 210 -42.03 -4.08 -13.08
CA GLY A 210 -42.91 -5.18 -13.45
C GLY A 210 -42.57 -5.78 -14.82
N GLU A 211 -43.58 -6.03 -15.65
CA GLU A 211 -43.42 -6.33 -17.07
C GLU A 211 -43.70 -5.06 -17.89
N ARG A 212 -42.75 -4.60 -18.70
CA ARG A 212 -42.88 -3.34 -19.46
C ARG A 212 -42.02 -3.29 -20.72
N ASP A 213 -42.43 -2.44 -21.67
CA ASP A 213 -41.63 -2.14 -22.87
C ASP A 213 -40.50 -1.15 -22.54
N LEU A 214 -39.36 -1.29 -23.21
CA LEU A 214 -38.15 -0.46 -23.10
C LEU A 214 -37.85 0.25 -24.42
N THR A 215 -36.80 1.07 -24.41
CA THR A 215 -36.20 1.64 -25.62
C THR A 215 -35.38 0.59 -26.38
N GLU A 216 -34.80 0.97 -27.52
CA GLU A 216 -33.87 0.10 -28.29
C GLU A 216 -32.52 -0.13 -27.60
N HIS A 217 -32.26 0.59 -26.50
CA HIS A 217 -31.04 0.47 -25.70
C HIS A 217 -31.30 -0.24 -24.36
N ASP A 218 -32.43 -0.95 -24.24
CA ASP A 218 -32.84 -1.66 -23.03
C ASP A 218 -32.91 -0.75 -21.77
N THR A 219 -33.27 0.51 -21.98
CA THR A 219 -33.53 1.49 -20.92
C THR A 219 -35.01 1.86 -20.82
N LEU A 220 -35.41 2.42 -19.68
CA LEU A 220 -36.75 3.00 -19.52
C LEU A 220 -36.97 4.13 -20.54
N THR A 221 -38.19 4.25 -21.04
CA THR A 221 -38.56 5.43 -21.85
C THR A 221 -38.48 6.70 -20.98
N GLU A 222 -38.27 7.88 -21.58
CA GLU A 222 -38.17 9.14 -20.82
C GLU A 222 -39.37 9.37 -19.88
N ALA A 223 -40.59 9.13 -20.37
CA ALA A 223 -41.81 9.24 -19.57
C ALA A 223 -41.87 8.22 -18.41
N ASP A 224 -41.30 7.04 -18.64
CA ASP A 224 -41.23 5.99 -17.63
C ASP A 224 -40.13 6.28 -16.60
N ALA A 225 -38.98 6.78 -17.01
CA ALA A 225 -37.92 7.22 -16.13
C ALA A 225 -38.39 8.36 -15.22
N GLU A 226 -39.09 9.38 -15.75
CA GLU A 226 -39.71 10.43 -14.94
C GLU A 226 -40.72 9.87 -13.94
N ALA A 227 -41.58 8.95 -14.37
CA ALA A 227 -42.60 8.34 -13.52
C ALA A 227 -41.99 7.42 -12.44
N ALA A 228 -40.92 6.69 -12.76
CA ALA A 228 -40.15 5.89 -11.82
C ALA A 228 -39.44 6.77 -10.80
N GLY A 229 -38.73 7.80 -11.26
CA GLY A 229 -38.06 8.77 -10.40
C GLY A 229 -39.01 9.40 -9.38
N ALA A 230 -40.18 9.87 -9.83
CA ALA A 230 -41.20 10.41 -8.94
C ALA A 230 -41.79 9.37 -7.95
N ALA A 231 -41.94 8.11 -8.38
CA ALA A 231 -42.47 7.05 -7.52
C ALA A 231 -41.48 6.59 -6.45
N LEU A 232 -40.18 6.57 -6.77
CA LEU A 232 -39.10 6.14 -5.89
C LEU A 232 -38.53 7.29 -5.05
N GLY A 233 -38.89 8.54 -5.36
CA GLY A 233 -38.34 9.73 -4.70
C GLY A 233 -36.93 10.09 -5.16
N LEU A 234 -36.62 9.78 -6.43
CA LEU A 234 -35.35 10.06 -7.12
C LEU A 234 -35.50 11.20 -8.15
N ASP A 235 -36.63 11.94 -8.11
CA ASP A 235 -36.91 13.08 -9.00
C ASP A 235 -36.16 14.36 -8.60
N THR A 236 -35.57 14.37 -7.41
CA THR A 236 -34.73 15.47 -6.92
C THR A 236 -33.25 15.06 -7.00
N PRO A 237 -32.42 15.77 -7.78
CA PRO A 237 -30.99 15.49 -7.86
C PRO A 237 -30.30 15.55 -6.49
N ARG A 238 -29.35 14.65 -6.27
CA ARG A 238 -28.44 14.69 -5.11
C ARG A 238 -27.52 15.90 -5.26
N ARG A 239 -27.19 16.58 -4.15
CA ARG A 239 -26.37 17.81 -4.18
C ARG A 239 -25.40 17.89 -3.01
N HIS A 240 -24.15 18.26 -3.31
CA HIS A 240 -23.14 18.65 -2.34
C HIS A 240 -22.27 19.75 -2.96
N GLY A 241 -22.04 20.85 -2.25
CA GLY A 241 -21.27 21.97 -2.78
C GLY A 241 -21.78 22.47 -4.14
N GLN A 242 -20.95 22.36 -5.16
CA GLN A 242 -21.24 22.67 -6.56
C GLN A 242 -21.72 21.45 -7.37
N MET A 243 -21.57 20.24 -6.82
CA MET A 243 -21.95 19.00 -7.48
C MET A 243 -23.46 18.76 -7.41
N GLU A 244 -24.03 18.41 -8.55
CA GLU A 244 -25.41 17.96 -8.71
C GLU A 244 -25.41 16.67 -9.52
N ASP A 245 -25.93 15.59 -8.92
CA ASP A 245 -26.07 14.30 -9.58
C ASP A 245 -27.56 13.95 -9.77
N SER A 246 -27.94 13.73 -11.03
CA SER A 246 -29.28 13.33 -11.44
C SER A 246 -29.35 11.89 -11.97
N GLY A 247 -28.22 11.19 -12.04
CA GLY A 247 -28.07 9.85 -12.60
C GLY A 247 -28.45 8.70 -11.66
N GLU A 248 -28.92 8.98 -10.44
CA GLU A 248 -29.19 7.94 -9.44
C GLU A 248 -30.15 6.86 -9.96
N LEU A 249 -31.24 7.22 -10.64
CA LEU A 249 -32.18 6.24 -11.20
C LEU A 249 -31.52 5.33 -12.24
N GLU A 250 -30.71 5.90 -13.14
CA GLU A 250 -30.01 5.16 -14.19
C GLU A 250 -28.97 4.21 -13.59
N ARG A 251 -28.20 4.68 -12.61
CA ARG A 251 -27.23 3.86 -11.86
C ARG A 251 -27.92 2.65 -11.21
N PHE A 252 -29.05 2.87 -10.53
CA PHE A 252 -29.82 1.78 -9.92
C PHE A 252 -30.45 0.83 -10.96
N TRP A 253 -30.85 1.35 -12.12
CA TRP A 253 -31.37 0.54 -13.22
C TRP A 253 -30.31 -0.45 -13.71
N TRP A 254 -29.12 0.05 -14.06
CA TRP A 254 -28.05 -0.79 -14.57
C TRP A 254 -27.55 -1.79 -13.54
N ALA A 255 -27.37 -1.37 -12.29
CA ALA A 255 -26.99 -2.30 -11.23
C ALA A 255 -28.06 -3.39 -10.97
N ALA A 256 -29.35 -3.06 -11.08
CA ALA A 256 -30.41 -4.05 -10.95
C ALA A 256 -30.46 -5.05 -12.11
N VAL A 257 -30.09 -4.61 -13.32
CA VAL A 257 -29.98 -5.47 -14.51
C VAL A 257 -28.75 -6.37 -14.39
N GLU A 258 -27.60 -5.81 -14.04
CA GLU A 258 -26.34 -6.55 -13.87
C GLU A 258 -26.43 -7.59 -12.75
N ALA A 259 -27.05 -7.24 -11.62
CA ALA A 259 -27.32 -8.17 -10.53
C ALA A 259 -28.49 -9.13 -10.79
N GLU A 260 -29.05 -9.14 -12.02
CA GLU A 260 -30.17 -9.98 -12.44
C GLU A 260 -31.43 -9.86 -11.56
N VAL A 261 -31.63 -8.71 -10.91
CA VAL A 261 -32.87 -8.41 -10.17
C VAL A 261 -33.98 -7.99 -11.14
N ILE A 262 -33.61 -7.35 -12.25
CA ILE A 262 -34.46 -7.02 -13.39
C ILE A 262 -33.85 -7.68 -14.63
N THR A 263 -34.67 -8.31 -15.47
CA THR A 263 -34.24 -8.68 -16.83
C THR A 263 -34.54 -7.52 -17.76
N ALA A 264 -33.61 -7.13 -18.63
CA ALA A 264 -33.81 -6.11 -19.65
C ALA A 264 -33.19 -6.60 -20.96
N ASP A 265 -34.01 -7.16 -21.85
CA ASP A 265 -33.57 -7.78 -23.10
C ASP A 265 -34.62 -7.55 -24.20
N ASP A 266 -34.14 -7.39 -25.44
CA ASP A 266 -34.97 -7.26 -26.65
C ASP A 266 -36.04 -6.15 -26.55
N GLY A 267 -35.71 -5.04 -25.86
CA GLY A 267 -36.62 -3.92 -25.67
C GLY A 267 -37.75 -4.20 -24.68
N THR A 268 -37.60 -5.17 -23.78
CA THR A 268 -38.58 -5.48 -22.73
C THR A 268 -37.92 -5.70 -21.38
N ALA A 269 -38.59 -5.29 -20.31
CA ALA A 269 -38.18 -5.57 -18.94
C ALA A 269 -39.13 -6.51 -18.22
N GLY A 270 -38.58 -7.25 -17.26
CA GLY A 270 -39.31 -8.20 -16.43
C GLY A 270 -38.62 -8.45 -15.09
N PRO A 271 -39.28 -9.19 -14.17
CA PRO A 271 -38.65 -9.68 -12.95
C PRO A 271 -37.47 -10.60 -13.26
N GLY A 272 -36.29 -10.27 -12.73
CA GLY A 272 -35.08 -11.08 -12.87
C GLY A 272 -35.01 -12.26 -11.90
N PRO A 273 -34.16 -13.26 -12.18
CA PRO A 273 -34.01 -14.45 -11.35
C PRO A 273 -33.51 -14.17 -9.93
N ALA A 274 -32.76 -13.08 -9.70
CA ALA A 274 -32.26 -12.72 -8.38
C ALA A 274 -33.30 -12.00 -7.50
N LEU A 275 -34.44 -11.55 -8.06
CA LEU A 275 -35.45 -10.77 -7.33
C LEU A 275 -36.03 -11.52 -6.12
N ASP A 276 -36.34 -12.81 -6.29
CA ASP A 276 -36.84 -13.63 -5.19
C ASP A 276 -35.78 -13.86 -4.11
N GLY A 277 -34.49 -13.85 -4.48
CA GLY A 277 -33.38 -13.93 -3.55
C GLY A 277 -33.29 -12.70 -2.65
N LEU A 278 -33.43 -11.51 -3.24
CA LEU A 278 -33.45 -10.24 -2.50
C LEU A 278 -34.67 -10.08 -1.58
N ARG A 279 -35.73 -10.87 -1.81
CA ARG A 279 -36.94 -10.97 -0.96
C ARG A 279 -36.88 -12.11 0.05
N SER A 280 -35.85 -12.93 0.00
CA SER A 280 -35.78 -14.15 0.78
C SER A 280 -35.71 -13.88 2.28
N THR A 281 -36.41 -14.72 3.05
CA THR A 281 -36.24 -14.80 4.50
C THR A 281 -35.06 -15.67 4.90
N ASP A 282 -34.47 -16.40 3.95
CA ASP A 282 -33.23 -17.15 4.14
C ASP A 282 -32.05 -16.18 4.02
N ASP A 283 -31.29 -16.05 5.09
CA ASP A 283 -30.18 -15.10 5.19
C ASP A 283 -29.08 -15.38 4.15
N THR A 284 -28.80 -16.63 3.79
CA THR A 284 -27.73 -16.96 2.82
C THR A 284 -28.17 -16.56 1.43
N THR A 285 -29.43 -16.85 1.10
CA THR A 285 -30.01 -16.48 -0.19
C THR A 285 -30.10 -14.96 -0.35
N LEU A 286 -30.48 -14.25 0.71
CA LEU A 286 -30.55 -12.79 0.71
C LEU A 286 -29.17 -12.16 0.50
N LEU A 287 -28.16 -12.58 1.26
CA LEU A 287 -26.80 -12.05 1.14
C LEU A 287 -26.20 -12.34 -0.24
N GLY A 288 -26.40 -13.56 -0.76
CA GLY A 288 -25.92 -13.95 -2.09
C GLY A 288 -26.59 -13.18 -3.23
N ALA A 289 -27.83 -12.72 -3.08
CA ALA A 289 -28.51 -11.87 -4.06
C ALA A 289 -28.15 -10.39 -3.91
N TRP A 290 -27.81 -9.95 -2.70
CA TRP A 290 -27.46 -8.55 -2.43
C TRP A 290 -26.02 -8.22 -2.82
N LEU A 291 -25.08 -9.16 -2.70
CA LEU A 291 -23.67 -8.91 -2.98
C LEU A 291 -23.40 -8.48 -4.44
N PRO A 292 -23.92 -9.16 -5.49
CA PRO A 292 -23.73 -8.71 -6.87
C PRO A 292 -24.36 -7.33 -7.15
N LEU A 293 -25.44 -6.99 -6.44
CA LEU A 293 -26.07 -5.67 -6.52
C LEU A 293 -25.20 -4.59 -5.89
N PHE A 294 -24.55 -4.90 -4.75
CA PHE A 294 -23.59 -3.99 -4.14
C PHE A 294 -22.35 -3.82 -5.01
N ASP A 295 -21.81 -4.92 -5.55
CA ASP A 295 -20.67 -4.96 -6.46
C ASP A 295 -20.87 -4.02 -7.66
N ALA A 296 -21.97 -4.21 -8.42
CA ALA A 296 -22.31 -3.38 -9.58
C ALA A 296 -22.45 -1.87 -9.27
N LEU A 297 -22.69 -1.50 -8.01
CA LEU A 297 -22.77 -0.11 -7.58
C LEU A 297 -21.48 0.44 -6.99
N ALA A 298 -20.72 -0.40 -6.29
CA ALA A 298 -19.47 -0.02 -5.64
C ALA A 298 -18.30 0.00 -6.64
N VAL A 299 -18.37 -0.82 -7.69
CA VAL A 299 -17.34 -0.99 -8.73
C VAL A 299 -17.98 -0.83 -10.12
N PRO A 300 -18.45 0.37 -10.49
CA PRO A 300 -19.13 0.55 -11.76
C PRO A 300 -18.18 0.46 -12.96
N GLY A 301 -18.61 -0.20 -14.02
CA GLY A 301 -17.85 -0.34 -15.27
C GLY A 301 -17.99 0.85 -16.23
N HIS A 302 -17.69 2.08 -15.77
CA HIS A 302 -17.77 3.28 -16.60
C HIS A 302 -16.79 3.23 -17.80
N ASP A 303 -17.25 3.62 -19.00
CA ASP A 303 -16.42 3.63 -20.21
C ASP A 303 -15.62 4.94 -20.34
N TYR A 304 -14.30 4.83 -20.28
CA TYR A 304 -13.36 5.95 -20.41
C TYR A 304 -13.33 6.59 -21.80
N ALA A 305 -13.93 5.98 -22.83
CA ALA A 305 -13.81 6.42 -24.22
C ALA A 305 -14.32 7.84 -24.48
N ASP A 306 -15.34 8.30 -23.74
CA ASP A 306 -15.94 9.63 -23.87
C ASP A 306 -15.48 10.63 -22.79
N GLY A 307 -14.59 10.19 -21.88
CA GLY A 307 -14.15 10.93 -20.70
C GLY A 307 -15.12 10.80 -19.53
N LEU A 308 -14.59 10.79 -18.30
CA LEU A 308 -15.40 10.65 -17.08
C LEU A 308 -15.78 12.03 -16.53
N ASP A 309 -17.00 12.13 -16.02
CA ASP A 309 -17.36 13.23 -15.13
C ASP A 309 -16.79 13.01 -13.70
N ALA A 310 -16.97 14.01 -12.83
CA ALA A 310 -16.42 13.96 -11.47
C ALA A 310 -17.04 12.86 -10.61
N VAL A 311 -18.30 12.52 -10.84
CA VAL A 311 -19.02 11.50 -10.09
C VAL A 311 -18.55 10.12 -10.55
N GLU A 312 -18.46 9.89 -11.86
CA GLU A 312 -17.97 8.65 -12.44
C GLU A 312 -16.51 8.37 -12.04
N LEU A 313 -15.67 9.41 -12.08
CA LEU A 313 -14.29 9.33 -11.62
C LEU A 313 -14.20 8.96 -10.14
N VAL A 314 -14.95 9.65 -9.27
CA VAL A 314 -14.97 9.29 -7.84
C VAL A 314 -15.48 7.87 -7.63
N GLN A 315 -16.51 7.46 -8.35
CA GLN A 315 -17.08 6.12 -8.22
C GLN A 315 -16.07 5.02 -8.57
N ASN A 316 -15.23 5.22 -9.59
CA ASN A 316 -14.15 4.28 -9.91
C ASN A 316 -13.12 4.17 -8.78
N GLU A 317 -12.88 5.27 -8.06
CA GLU A 317 -11.90 5.32 -6.97
C GLU A 317 -12.49 4.94 -5.60
N MET A 318 -13.81 4.72 -5.50
CA MET A 318 -14.43 4.36 -4.23
C MET A 318 -13.96 3.01 -3.69
N THR A 319 -13.52 2.09 -4.56
CA THR A 319 -12.91 0.83 -4.14
C THR A 319 -11.67 1.08 -3.27
N GLY A 320 -10.79 2.01 -3.67
CA GLY A 320 -9.61 2.39 -2.88
C GLY A 320 -9.99 2.95 -1.50
N VAL A 321 -11.07 3.74 -1.43
CA VAL A 321 -11.60 4.25 -0.15
C VAL A 321 -12.13 3.13 0.73
N LEU A 322 -12.83 2.15 0.16
CA LEU A 322 -13.34 0.99 0.90
C LEU A 322 -12.22 0.09 1.40
N ILE A 323 -11.17 -0.13 0.61
CA ILE A 323 -9.97 -0.87 1.01
C ILE A 323 -9.26 -0.14 2.14
N HIS A 324 -9.05 1.17 2.02
CA HIS A 324 -8.46 1.96 3.10
C HIS A 324 -9.24 1.79 4.41
N LEU A 325 -10.57 1.93 4.38
CA LEU A 325 -11.41 1.75 5.57
C LEU A 325 -11.38 0.31 6.12
N TYR A 326 -11.15 -0.69 5.27
CA TYR A 326 -10.96 -2.09 5.68
C TYR A 326 -9.64 -2.28 6.45
N GLU A 327 -8.61 -1.56 6.04
CA GLU A 327 -7.26 -1.61 6.61
C GLU A 327 -7.05 -0.72 7.84
N GLN A 328 -8.04 0.07 8.27
CA GLN A 328 -7.95 0.87 9.50
C GLN A 328 -8.65 0.20 10.70
N GLU A 329 -8.09 0.36 11.91
CA GLU A 329 -8.78 0.03 13.17
C GLU A 329 -9.64 1.16 13.70
N GLU A 330 -9.18 2.38 13.49
CA GLU A 330 -9.83 3.59 14.00
C GLU A 330 -10.62 4.29 12.89
N PRO A 331 -11.71 5.01 13.24
CA PRO A 331 -12.47 5.78 12.28
C PRO A 331 -11.59 6.81 11.55
N THR A 332 -11.67 6.83 10.22
CA THR A 332 -10.88 7.73 9.38
C THR A 332 -11.63 9.03 9.09
N GLU A 333 -10.99 10.18 9.24
CA GLU A 333 -11.60 11.45 8.86
C GLU A 333 -11.81 11.55 7.33
N PRO A 334 -12.92 12.14 6.85
CA PRO A 334 -13.16 12.31 5.41
C PRO A 334 -12.09 13.10 4.69
N ALA A 335 -11.42 14.03 5.37
CA ALA A 335 -10.35 14.81 4.77
C ALA A 335 -9.14 13.93 4.41
N THR A 336 -8.84 12.94 5.26
CA THR A 336 -7.79 11.95 5.00
C THR A 336 -8.16 11.04 3.83
N LEU A 337 -9.40 10.52 3.82
CA LEU A 337 -9.92 9.70 2.73
C LEU A 337 -9.92 10.46 1.39
N LEU A 338 -10.35 11.72 1.41
CA LEU A 338 -10.34 12.59 0.22
C LEU A 338 -8.91 12.85 -0.26
N GLY A 339 -7.97 13.10 0.65
CA GLY A 339 -6.56 13.29 0.30
C GLY A 339 -5.97 12.09 -0.41
N ALA A 340 -6.22 10.88 0.11
CA ALA A 340 -5.79 9.63 -0.52
C ALA A 340 -6.42 9.43 -1.90
N LEU A 341 -7.74 9.63 -2.03
CA LEU A 341 -8.43 9.54 -3.31
C LEU A 341 -7.87 10.54 -4.33
N LEU A 342 -7.65 11.80 -3.94
CA LEU A 342 -7.10 12.81 -4.83
C LEU A 342 -5.68 12.47 -5.29
N GLY A 343 -4.84 11.90 -4.41
CA GLY A 343 -3.50 11.43 -4.79
C GLY A 343 -3.56 10.35 -5.87
N HIS A 344 -4.39 9.32 -5.67
CA HIS A 344 -4.60 8.27 -6.69
C HIS A 344 -5.16 8.83 -7.99
N VAL A 345 -6.11 9.77 -7.92
CA VAL A 345 -6.68 10.40 -9.11
C VAL A 345 -5.61 11.16 -9.90
N GLU A 346 -4.73 11.91 -9.21
CA GLU A 346 -3.65 12.66 -9.84
C GLU A 346 -2.62 11.72 -10.51
N GLU A 347 -2.36 10.56 -9.92
CA GLU A 347 -1.46 9.54 -10.48
C GLU A 347 -2.07 8.78 -11.66
N ALA A 348 -3.37 8.45 -11.59
CA ALA A 348 -4.02 7.57 -12.55
C ALA A 348 -4.66 8.31 -13.74
N TYR A 349 -4.96 9.61 -13.62
CA TYR A 349 -5.70 10.38 -14.63
C TYR A 349 -4.99 11.68 -15.03
N ASP A 350 -4.90 11.94 -16.34
CA ASP A 350 -4.41 13.23 -16.84
C ASP A 350 -5.51 14.31 -16.73
N LEU A 351 -5.45 15.10 -15.65
CA LEU A 351 -6.36 16.21 -15.37
C LEU A 351 -5.82 17.58 -15.82
N SER A 352 -4.74 17.62 -16.61
CA SER A 352 -3.98 18.84 -16.90
C SER A 352 -4.78 19.95 -17.62
N ASP A 353 -5.92 19.60 -18.24
CA ASP A 353 -6.81 20.53 -18.94
C ASP A 353 -8.09 20.90 -18.13
N ALA A 354 -8.25 20.42 -16.90
CA ALA A 354 -9.51 20.47 -16.15
C ALA A 354 -9.51 21.47 -14.98
N ASP A 355 -9.49 22.78 -15.29
CA ASP A 355 -9.62 23.87 -14.30
C ASP A 355 -10.88 23.67 -13.42
N GLY A 356 -10.69 23.50 -12.10
CA GLY A 356 -11.79 23.34 -11.13
C GLY A 356 -12.23 21.89 -10.87
N MET A 357 -11.63 20.90 -11.54
CA MET A 357 -11.92 19.48 -11.34
C MET A 357 -11.70 19.00 -9.90
N PRO A 358 -10.63 19.38 -9.18
CA PRO A 358 -10.42 18.92 -7.80
C PRO A 358 -11.56 19.30 -6.84
N ALA A 359 -12.17 20.47 -7.03
CA ALA A 359 -13.32 20.89 -6.22
C ALA A 359 -14.58 20.05 -6.53
N LEU A 360 -14.80 19.73 -7.81
CA LEU A 360 -15.91 18.87 -8.23
C LEU A 360 -15.71 17.42 -7.75
N VAL A 361 -14.48 16.89 -7.82
CA VAL A 361 -14.12 15.57 -7.26
C VAL A 361 -14.35 15.55 -5.76
N SER A 362 -13.93 16.59 -5.03
CA SER A 362 -14.21 16.71 -3.59
C SER A 362 -15.69 16.70 -3.26
N ASP A 363 -16.51 17.43 -4.02
CA ASP A 363 -17.96 17.48 -3.81
C ASP A 363 -18.63 16.13 -4.16
N ALA A 364 -18.20 15.47 -5.24
CA ALA A 364 -18.66 14.15 -5.63
C ALA A 364 -18.28 13.07 -4.61
N PHE A 365 -17.06 13.12 -4.06
CA PHE A 365 -16.61 12.25 -2.96
C PHE A 365 -17.56 12.30 -1.78
N HIS A 366 -17.98 13.50 -1.35
CA HIS A 366 -18.93 13.62 -0.25
C HIS A 366 -20.34 13.10 -0.57
N LEU A 367 -20.78 13.13 -1.84
CA LEU A 367 -22.02 12.50 -2.27
C LEU A 367 -21.94 10.97 -2.19
N GLU A 368 -20.84 10.38 -2.65
CA GLU A 368 -20.64 8.93 -2.62
C GLU A 368 -20.44 8.41 -1.19
N LEU A 369 -19.72 9.15 -0.34
CA LEU A 369 -19.58 8.82 1.08
C LEU A 369 -20.94 8.82 1.80
N ALA A 370 -21.79 9.83 1.56
CA ALA A 370 -23.15 9.86 2.10
C ALA A 370 -24.01 8.69 1.59
N THR A 371 -23.76 8.24 0.36
CA THR A 371 -24.48 7.11 -0.25
C THR A 371 -24.11 5.79 0.42
N LEU A 372 -22.82 5.56 0.68
CA LEU A 372 -22.36 4.40 1.46
C LEU A 372 -22.91 4.42 2.90
N GLU A 373 -23.03 5.59 3.54
CA GLU A 373 -23.69 5.75 4.85
C GLU A 373 -25.18 5.33 4.78
N GLU A 374 -25.92 5.79 3.76
CA GLU A 374 -27.34 5.46 3.57
C GLU A 374 -27.58 3.98 3.22
N TRP A 375 -26.63 3.35 2.53
CA TRP A 375 -26.65 1.91 2.26
C TRP A 375 -26.29 1.10 3.50
N GLY A 376 -25.75 1.74 4.54
CA GLY A 376 -25.31 1.09 5.78
C GLY A 376 -24.00 0.34 5.61
N VAL A 377 -23.19 0.67 4.60
CA VAL A 377 -21.87 0.08 4.34
C VAL A 377 -20.85 0.70 5.28
N ILE A 378 -20.91 2.02 5.46
CA ILE A 378 -20.10 2.76 6.42
C ILE A 378 -20.97 3.45 7.46
N GLN A 379 -20.37 3.84 8.58
CA GLN A 379 -21.01 4.65 9.61
C GLN A 379 -20.05 5.72 10.12
N LYS A 380 -20.65 6.70 10.80
CA LYS A 380 -19.90 7.72 11.52
C LYS A 380 -19.53 7.22 12.91
N SER A 381 -18.28 7.42 13.31
CA SER A 381 -17.74 6.98 14.59
C SER A 381 -16.68 7.96 15.08
N GLY A 382 -16.53 8.11 16.40
CA GLY A 382 -15.62 9.08 17.03
C GLY A 382 -16.31 10.10 17.94
N ALA A 383 -15.52 10.75 18.81
CA ALA A 383 -16.00 11.79 19.71
C ALA A 383 -16.22 13.12 18.97
N GLU A 384 -17.30 13.85 19.27
CA GLU A 384 -17.69 15.12 18.64
C GLU A 384 -16.56 16.19 18.58
N GLU A 385 -15.53 16.08 19.42
CA GLU A 385 -14.41 17.04 19.50
C GLU A 385 -13.32 16.84 18.42
N SER A 386 -13.21 15.64 17.83
CA SER A 386 -12.19 15.31 16.81
C SER A 386 -12.71 15.39 15.37
N GLY A 387 -14.00 15.64 15.18
CA GLY A 387 -14.69 15.36 13.91
C GLY A 387 -15.19 13.91 13.86
N GLU A 388 -16.35 13.71 13.26
CA GLU A 388 -16.94 12.37 13.10
C GLU A 388 -16.16 11.60 12.00
N GLY A 389 -15.30 10.65 12.38
CA GLY A 389 -14.62 9.75 11.44
C GLY A 389 -15.59 8.74 10.81
N ARG A 390 -15.13 8.03 9.78
CA ARG A 390 -15.87 6.97 9.07
C ARG A 390 -15.19 5.64 9.29
N GLU A 391 -16.00 4.60 9.49
CA GLU A 391 -15.56 3.21 9.59
C GLU A 391 -16.54 2.31 8.84
N LEU A 392 -16.11 1.13 8.43
CA LEU A 392 -17.02 0.12 7.89
C LEU A 392 -17.97 -0.37 8.99
N THR A 393 -19.25 -0.52 8.64
CA THR A 393 -20.19 -1.28 9.50
C THR A 393 -19.87 -2.78 9.38
N PRO A 394 -20.45 -3.64 10.24
CA PRO A 394 -20.32 -5.08 10.04
C PRO A 394 -20.80 -5.57 8.66
N LEU A 395 -21.79 -4.92 8.06
CA LEU A 395 -22.22 -5.20 6.68
C LEU A 395 -21.15 -4.78 5.66
N GLY A 396 -20.54 -3.61 5.86
CA GLY A 396 -19.46 -3.13 5.01
C GLY A 396 -18.22 -4.00 5.08
N VAL A 397 -17.79 -4.41 6.28
CA VAL A 397 -16.65 -5.33 6.47
C VAL A 397 -16.88 -6.63 5.70
N TRP A 398 -18.06 -7.24 5.83
CA TRP A 398 -18.38 -8.45 5.08
C TRP A 398 -18.42 -8.20 3.57
N ALA A 399 -19.10 -7.16 3.10
CA ALA A 399 -19.27 -6.91 1.66
C ALA A 399 -17.93 -6.62 0.97
N VAL A 400 -17.12 -5.70 1.53
CA VAL A 400 -15.80 -5.35 1.01
C VAL A 400 -14.86 -6.56 1.03
N ARG A 401 -14.93 -7.39 2.08
CA ARG A 401 -14.17 -8.64 2.14
C ARG A 401 -14.50 -9.58 0.98
N GLU A 402 -15.77 -9.75 0.64
CA GLU A 402 -16.17 -10.62 -0.46
C GLU A 402 -15.72 -10.07 -1.82
N LEU A 403 -15.70 -8.74 -2.00
CA LEU A 403 -15.13 -8.10 -3.19
C LEU A 403 -13.61 -8.35 -3.28
N LEU A 404 -12.87 -8.12 -2.19
CA LEU A 404 -11.44 -8.39 -2.11
C LEU A 404 -11.11 -9.85 -2.47
N ILE A 405 -11.88 -10.81 -1.97
CA ILE A 405 -11.71 -12.24 -2.32
C ILE A 405 -11.99 -12.50 -3.80
N ALA A 406 -13.01 -11.85 -4.36
CA ALA A 406 -13.32 -11.97 -5.79
C ALA A 406 -12.18 -11.45 -6.67
N ASP A 407 -11.47 -10.41 -6.21
CA ASP A 407 -10.30 -9.82 -6.86
C ASP A 407 -8.98 -10.55 -6.56
N GLY A 408 -9.02 -11.63 -5.78
CA GLY A 408 -7.87 -12.51 -5.54
C GLY A 408 -7.07 -12.21 -4.27
N PHE A 409 -7.53 -11.29 -3.42
CA PHE A 409 -6.93 -11.05 -2.12
C PHE A 409 -7.21 -12.21 -1.15
N ALA A 410 -6.20 -12.54 -0.34
CA ALA A 410 -6.40 -13.24 0.91
C ALA A 410 -6.99 -12.25 1.93
N ALA A 411 -8.22 -12.50 2.37
CA ALA A 411 -8.88 -11.71 3.40
C ALA A 411 -9.24 -12.59 4.61
N PRO A 412 -8.28 -12.84 5.53
CA PRO A 412 -8.45 -13.67 6.71
C PRO A 412 -9.62 -13.26 7.62
N VAL A 413 -10.12 -14.21 8.40
CA VAL A 413 -11.10 -13.95 9.46
C VAL A 413 -10.53 -14.38 10.80
N VAL A 414 -10.67 -13.54 11.82
CA VAL A 414 -10.29 -13.92 13.19
C VAL A 414 -11.10 -15.15 13.64
N GLY A 415 -10.40 -16.17 14.09
CA GLY A 415 -10.85 -17.49 14.49
C GLY A 415 -10.62 -18.58 13.44
N GLU A 416 -10.17 -18.24 12.22
CA GLU A 416 -9.99 -19.23 11.15
C GLU A 416 -8.84 -20.21 11.41
N LEU A 417 -7.81 -19.81 12.16
CA LEU A 417 -6.64 -20.62 12.47
C LEU A 417 -6.82 -21.47 13.73
N ALA A 418 -7.95 -21.38 14.43
CA ALA A 418 -8.21 -22.14 15.66
C ALA A 418 -8.03 -23.67 15.49
N GLY A 419 -8.28 -24.20 14.28
CA GLY A 419 -8.09 -25.61 13.94
C GLY A 419 -6.82 -25.94 13.16
N ALA A 420 -5.95 -24.95 12.90
CA ALA A 420 -4.78 -25.07 12.04
C ALA A 420 -3.60 -25.79 12.73
N ARG A 421 -2.59 -26.18 11.94
CA ARG A 421 -1.31 -26.66 12.48
C ARG A 421 -0.51 -25.50 13.06
N ALA A 422 0.39 -25.76 14.00
CA ALA A 422 1.25 -24.71 14.58
C ALA A 422 2.03 -23.93 13.51
N SER A 423 2.52 -24.60 12.45
CA SER A 423 3.20 -23.91 11.34
C SER A 423 2.28 -22.97 10.56
N GLU A 424 1.01 -23.33 10.40
CA GLU A 424 0.00 -22.52 9.71
C GLU A 424 -0.43 -21.35 10.58
N LEU A 425 -0.60 -21.56 11.89
CA LEU A 425 -0.82 -20.48 12.86
C LEU A 425 0.31 -19.44 12.77
N ILE A 426 1.57 -19.88 12.91
CA ILE A 426 2.71 -18.96 12.95
C ILE A 426 2.90 -18.22 11.62
N ALA A 427 2.67 -18.88 10.49
CA ALA A 427 2.71 -18.22 9.18
C ALA A 427 1.53 -17.25 8.98
N GLY A 428 0.35 -17.53 9.56
CA GLY A 428 -0.80 -16.65 9.47
C GLY A 428 -0.66 -15.39 10.34
N LEU A 429 -0.09 -15.53 11.54
CA LEU A 429 0.04 -14.43 12.52
C LEU A 429 0.87 -13.24 12.02
N THR A 430 1.69 -13.39 10.97
CA THR A 430 2.42 -12.26 10.36
C THR A 430 1.50 -11.18 9.82
N TRP A 431 0.26 -11.55 9.49
CA TRP A 431 -0.75 -10.65 8.92
C TRP A 431 -1.72 -10.10 9.98
N TYR A 432 -1.63 -10.59 11.22
CA TYR A 432 -2.55 -10.22 12.28
C TYR A 432 -2.01 -8.99 13.03
N ARG A 433 -2.89 -8.03 13.27
CA ARG A 433 -2.62 -6.95 14.23
C ARG A 433 -2.49 -7.51 15.65
N PRO A 434 -1.75 -6.85 16.57
CA PRO A 434 -1.42 -7.43 17.88
C PRO A 434 -2.62 -7.95 18.68
N GLU A 435 -3.71 -7.18 18.75
CA GLU A 435 -4.92 -7.53 19.49
C GLU A 435 -5.65 -8.74 18.85
N ALA A 436 -5.74 -8.78 17.52
CA ALA A 436 -6.33 -9.89 16.79
C ALA A 436 -5.46 -11.15 16.85
N ALA A 437 -4.13 -11.00 16.80
CA ALA A 437 -3.17 -12.09 16.96
C ALA A 437 -3.33 -12.77 18.33
N ASP A 438 -3.52 -11.98 19.38
CA ASP A 438 -3.74 -12.47 20.73
C ASP A 438 -5.02 -13.31 20.85
N GLU A 439 -6.13 -12.85 20.25
CA GLU A 439 -7.38 -13.61 20.19
C GLU A 439 -7.21 -14.91 19.39
N GLU A 440 -6.52 -14.86 18.24
CA GLU A 440 -6.27 -16.02 17.40
C GLU A 440 -5.46 -17.09 18.12
N ILE A 441 -4.40 -16.68 18.82
CA ILE A 441 -3.55 -17.58 19.60
C ILE A 441 -4.36 -18.23 20.72
N ASP A 442 -5.17 -17.46 21.44
CA ASP A 442 -6.01 -17.98 22.52
C ASP A 442 -7.06 -18.96 21.98
N GLY A 443 -7.66 -18.66 20.82
CA GLY A 443 -8.58 -19.52 20.10
C GLY A 443 -7.95 -20.85 19.68
N TRP A 444 -6.74 -20.81 19.11
CA TRP A 444 -5.98 -22.01 18.75
C TRP A 444 -5.62 -22.84 19.99
N LEU A 445 -5.05 -22.22 21.03
CA LEU A 445 -4.64 -22.91 22.26
C LEU A 445 -5.81 -23.58 22.98
N ALA A 446 -7.02 -22.99 22.94
CA ALA A 446 -8.21 -23.56 23.57
C ALA A 446 -8.59 -24.96 23.03
N GLY A 447 -8.20 -25.27 21.79
CA GLY A 447 -8.44 -26.56 21.14
C GLY A 447 -7.38 -27.63 21.35
N GLN A 448 -6.21 -27.29 21.92
CA GLN A 448 -5.02 -28.15 21.94
C GLN A 448 -4.73 -28.78 23.31
N ASP A 449 -4.05 -29.94 23.31
CA ASP A 449 -3.35 -30.39 24.53
C ASP A 449 -2.07 -29.55 24.70
N PRO A 450 -1.82 -28.96 25.89
CA PRO A 450 -0.67 -28.08 26.11
C PRO A 450 0.69 -28.69 25.75
N LYS A 451 0.86 -30.01 25.89
CA LYS A 451 2.14 -30.68 25.57
C LYS A 451 2.31 -30.87 24.08
N ASP A 452 1.23 -31.23 23.39
CA ASP A 452 1.24 -31.42 21.94
C ASP A 452 1.44 -30.07 21.24
N ALA A 453 0.72 -29.02 21.67
CA ALA A 453 0.94 -27.65 21.19
C ALA A 453 2.39 -27.17 21.39
N ALA A 454 2.95 -27.39 22.59
CA ALA A 454 4.33 -27.03 22.86
C ALA A 454 5.31 -27.83 21.99
N ALA A 455 5.06 -29.12 21.74
CA ALA A 455 5.90 -29.94 20.88
C ALA A 455 5.89 -29.45 19.43
N ASP A 456 4.71 -29.09 18.92
CA ASP A 456 4.52 -28.58 17.56
C ASP A 456 5.15 -27.19 17.38
N LEU A 457 4.99 -26.27 18.34
CA LEU A 457 5.67 -24.96 18.33
C LEU A 457 7.19 -25.13 18.36
N LEU A 458 7.71 -26.03 19.19
CA LEU A 458 9.14 -26.33 19.21
C LEU A 458 9.62 -26.93 17.89
N ASP A 459 8.76 -27.62 17.13
CA ASP A 459 9.09 -28.08 15.78
C ASP A 459 9.21 -26.92 14.79
N VAL A 460 8.24 -25.99 14.82
CA VAL A 460 8.31 -24.73 14.05
C VAL A 460 9.60 -23.97 14.35
N MET A 461 9.98 -23.86 15.62
CA MET A 461 11.24 -23.20 16.01
C MET A 461 12.50 -23.90 15.46
N ARG A 462 12.48 -25.23 15.26
CA ARG A 462 13.62 -25.97 14.71
C ARG A 462 13.77 -25.78 13.20
N THR A 463 12.66 -25.64 12.49
CA THR A 463 12.64 -25.68 11.01
C THR A 463 12.41 -24.32 10.36
N GLY A 464 11.82 -23.37 11.08
CA GLY A 464 11.48 -22.03 10.59
C GLY A 464 12.65 -21.05 10.60
N GLY A 465 12.44 -19.92 9.91
CA GLY A 465 13.30 -18.75 9.97
C GLY A 465 13.25 -18.03 11.32
N PRO A 466 14.11 -17.02 11.52
CA PRO A 466 14.09 -16.15 12.70
C PRO A 466 12.70 -15.65 13.10
N GLY A 467 11.89 -15.07 12.19
CA GLY A 467 10.57 -14.53 12.52
C GLY A 467 9.61 -15.60 13.05
N ALA A 468 9.48 -16.71 12.32
CA ALA A 468 8.67 -17.85 12.74
C ALA A 468 9.09 -18.43 14.10
N ARG A 469 10.40 -18.49 14.38
CA ARG A 469 10.92 -18.99 15.66
C ARG A 469 10.62 -18.03 16.82
N ASN A 470 10.72 -16.72 16.61
CA ASN A 470 10.39 -15.72 17.62
C ASN A 470 8.88 -15.71 17.92
N LEU A 471 8.02 -15.75 16.90
CA LEU A 471 6.56 -15.87 17.07
C LEU A 471 6.20 -17.17 17.80
N ALA A 472 6.76 -18.32 17.40
CA ALA A 472 6.52 -19.59 18.06
C ALA A 472 6.97 -19.58 19.52
N ALA A 473 8.08 -18.90 19.84
CA ALA A 473 8.52 -18.70 21.22
C ALA A 473 7.52 -17.86 22.02
N ALA A 474 7.00 -16.76 21.45
CA ALA A 474 5.98 -15.92 22.09
C ALA A 474 4.69 -16.70 22.40
N VAL A 475 4.21 -17.50 21.44
CA VAL A 475 3.06 -18.40 21.64
C VAL A 475 3.36 -19.45 22.71
N LEU A 476 4.54 -20.06 22.70
CA LEU A 476 4.96 -21.04 23.69
C LEU A 476 4.97 -20.46 25.11
N HIS A 477 5.29 -19.17 25.28
CA HIS A 477 5.22 -18.48 26.58
C HIS A 477 3.80 -18.35 27.14
N ARG A 478 2.76 -18.43 26.31
CA ARG A 478 1.37 -18.51 26.76
C ARG A 478 0.98 -19.91 27.27
N ILE A 479 1.73 -20.93 26.88
CA ILE A 479 1.54 -22.29 27.40
C ILE A 479 2.13 -22.36 28.81
N GLY A 480 1.30 -22.79 29.77
CA GLY A 480 1.68 -22.89 31.17
C GLY A 480 2.74 -23.98 31.49
N PRO A 481 3.05 -24.18 32.78
CA PRO A 481 4.08 -25.13 33.25
C PRO A 481 3.84 -26.59 32.82
N GLU A 482 2.66 -26.93 32.31
CA GLU A 482 2.31 -28.21 31.70
C GLU A 482 3.26 -28.61 30.56
N ALA A 483 3.80 -27.62 29.82
CA ALA A 483 4.75 -27.82 28.72
C ALA A 483 6.19 -28.13 29.19
N ALA A 484 6.50 -27.95 30.48
CA ALA A 484 7.88 -27.99 30.98
C ALA A 484 8.62 -29.31 30.67
N GLY A 485 7.90 -30.43 30.63
CA GLY A 485 8.48 -31.71 30.24
C GLY A 485 9.02 -31.73 28.80
N VAL A 486 8.29 -31.10 27.88
CA VAL A 486 8.66 -31.03 26.45
C VAL A 486 9.75 -29.97 26.25
N VAL A 487 9.63 -28.80 26.89
CA VAL A 487 10.63 -27.72 26.79
C VAL A 487 11.99 -28.15 27.34
N ARG A 488 12.03 -28.89 28.46
CA ARG A 488 13.29 -29.46 28.98
C ARG A 488 13.99 -30.37 27.97
N ALA A 489 13.23 -31.19 27.24
CA ALA A 489 13.81 -32.07 26.23
C ALA A 489 14.39 -31.29 25.03
N ALA A 490 13.88 -30.08 24.75
CA ALA A 490 14.36 -29.25 23.65
C ALA A 490 15.68 -28.50 23.94
N GLN A 491 16.16 -28.51 25.20
CA GLN A 491 17.43 -27.87 25.59
C GLN A 491 18.68 -28.49 24.90
N GLU A 492 18.54 -29.61 24.21
CA GLU A 492 19.64 -30.25 23.47
C GLU A 492 19.78 -29.73 22.02
N HIS A 493 18.78 -29.00 21.50
CA HIS A 493 18.80 -28.51 20.12
C HIS A 493 19.43 -27.11 20.02
N PRO A 494 20.46 -26.88 19.18
CA PRO A 494 21.19 -25.60 19.15
C PRO A 494 20.32 -24.36 18.95
N LEU A 495 19.39 -24.40 17.98
CA LEU A 495 18.51 -23.27 17.65
C LEU A 495 17.43 -23.00 18.70
N VAL A 496 17.11 -23.99 19.55
CA VAL A 496 15.96 -23.92 20.47
C VAL A 496 16.42 -23.85 21.93
N SER A 497 17.62 -24.32 22.23
CA SER A 497 18.21 -24.33 23.58
C SER A 497 18.17 -22.96 24.26
N PRO A 498 18.56 -21.84 23.61
CA PRO A 498 18.47 -20.51 24.22
C PRO A 498 17.03 -20.13 24.59
N TYR A 499 16.07 -20.31 23.68
CA TYR A 499 14.66 -20.03 23.93
C TYR A 499 14.05 -20.94 25.00
N ALA A 500 14.40 -22.23 25.02
CA ALA A 500 13.97 -23.16 26.05
C ALA A 500 14.50 -22.75 27.44
N ALA A 501 15.75 -22.26 27.52
CA ALA A 501 16.30 -21.73 28.77
C ALA A 501 15.55 -20.47 29.25
N LEU A 502 15.24 -19.54 28.34
CA LEU A 502 14.44 -18.34 28.64
C LEU A 502 13.04 -18.72 29.16
N TRP A 503 12.35 -19.65 28.48
CA TRP A 503 11.03 -20.11 28.89
C TRP A 503 11.05 -20.79 30.27
N LEU A 504 12.04 -21.67 30.52
CA LEU A 504 12.15 -22.38 31.80
C LEU A 504 12.45 -21.41 32.96
N ASN A 505 13.25 -20.37 32.73
CA ASN A 505 13.47 -19.31 33.72
C ASN A 505 12.20 -18.51 33.99
N ALA A 506 11.49 -18.09 32.93
CA ALA A 506 10.28 -17.29 33.04
C ALA A 506 9.15 -18.04 33.80
N THR A 507 9.06 -19.35 33.60
CA THR A 507 8.09 -20.22 34.29
C THR A 507 8.55 -20.70 35.67
N GLY A 508 9.79 -20.40 36.06
CA GLY A 508 10.36 -20.81 37.34
C GLY A 508 10.64 -22.31 37.46
N ASP A 509 10.82 -23.03 36.33
CA ASP A 509 11.20 -24.45 36.37
C ASP A 509 12.63 -24.58 36.93
N PRO A 510 12.90 -25.53 37.85
CA PRO A 510 14.22 -25.74 38.44
C PRO A 510 15.35 -26.07 37.46
N SER A 511 15.01 -26.40 36.22
CA SER A 511 15.95 -26.72 35.14
C SER A 511 16.30 -25.48 34.30
N GLY A 512 15.74 -24.32 34.63
CA GLY A 512 16.14 -23.03 34.11
C GLY A 512 17.62 -22.74 34.39
N ARG A 513 18.28 -22.10 33.43
CA ARG A 513 19.69 -21.71 33.51
C ARG A 513 19.89 -20.34 32.89
N GLU A 514 20.88 -19.60 33.35
CA GLU A 514 21.31 -18.37 32.67
C GLU A 514 21.84 -18.70 31.27
N LEU A 515 21.61 -17.79 30.33
CA LEU A 515 22.20 -17.86 29.00
C LEU A 515 23.70 -17.55 29.07
N ALA A 516 24.49 -18.31 28.32
CA ALA A 516 25.87 -17.91 28.06
C ALA A 516 25.90 -16.61 27.23
N ARG A 517 27.02 -15.87 27.26
CA ARG A 517 27.14 -14.62 26.51
C ARG A 517 26.90 -14.83 25.02
N GLU A 518 27.44 -15.92 24.47
CA GLU A 518 27.30 -16.29 23.06
C GLU A 518 25.83 -16.60 22.69
N GLU A 519 25.08 -17.25 23.58
CA GLU A 519 23.66 -17.55 23.37
C GLU A 519 22.79 -16.29 23.45
N TYR A 520 23.12 -15.37 24.37
CA TYR A 520 22.46 -14.07 24.47
C TYR A 520 22.65 -13.25 23.19
N LEU A 521 23.89 -13.19 22.68
CA LEU A 521 24.18 -12.52 21.40
C LEU A 521 23.44 -13.19 20.23
N TRP A 522 23.38 -14.53 20.22
CA TRP A 522 22.66 -15.29 19.19
C TRP A 522 21.15 -15.00 19.20
N VAL A 523 20.51 -14.99 20.38
CA VAL A 523 19.08 -14.66 20.50
C VAL A 523 18.83 -13.21 20.09
N PHE A 524 19.72 -12.28 20.46
CA PHE A 524 19.60 -10.90 20.00
C PHE A 524 19.60 -10.81 18.47
N VAL A 525 20.54 -11.50 17.80
CA VAL A 525 20.57 -11.53 16.33
C VAL A 525 19.31 -12.18 15.76
N ASP A 526 18.85 -13.33 16.29
CA ASP A 526 17.67 -14.04 15.79
C ASP A 526 16.39 -13.20 15.99
N THR A 527 16.27 -12.45 17.10
CA THR A 527 15.14 -11.53 17.32
C THR A 527 15.13 -10.37 16.34
N VAL A 528 16.26 -9.68 16.15
CA VAL A 528 16.31 -8.55 15.20
C VAL A 528 16.17 -9.03 13.76
N ALA A 529 16.78 -10.17 13.41
CA ALA A 529 16.58 -10.78 12.10
C ALA A 529 15.12 -11.15 11.86
N GLY A 530 14.40 -11.63 12.88
CA GLY A 530 12.97 -11.91 12.78
C GLY A 530 12.11 -10.66 12.61
N MET A 531 12.49 -9.54 13.23
CA MET A 531 11.80 -8.25 13.00
C MET A 531 12.02 -7.73 11.57
N LEU A 532 13.23 -7.90 11.03
CA LEU A 532 13.58 -7.52 9.65
C LEU A 532 12.86 -8.36 8.58
N GLU A 533 12.23 -9.48 8.94
CA GLU A 533 11.41 -10.26 8.00
C GLU A 533 10.05 -9.61 7.72
N THR A 534 9.55 -8.72 8.59
CA THR A 534 8.17 -8.19 8.53
C THR A 534 8.05 -6.68 8.75
N ALA A 535 9.14 -6.00 9.11
CA ALA A 535 9.14 -4.57 9.42
C ALA A 535 10.28 -3.85 8.72
N GLU A 536 10.10 -2.55 8.47
CA GLU A 536 11.14 -1.71 7.91
C GLU A 536 12.40 -1.71 8.79
N PRO A 537 13.61 -1.63 8.22
CA PRO A 537 14.85 -1.72 8.99
C PRO A 537 14.98 -0.68 10.10
N GLU A 538 14.42 0.52 9.92
CA GLU A 538 14.39 1.55 10.94
C GLU A 538 13.54 1.15 12.15
N GLU A 539 12.32 0.67 11.90
CA GLU A 539 11.38 0.24 12.94
C GLU A 539 11.89 -0.99 13.70
N ALA A 540 12.46 -1.96 12.98
CA ALA A 540 13.09 -3.13 13.58
C ALA A 540 14.25 -2.73 14.52
N VAL A 541 15.07 -1.76 14.12
CA VAL A 541 16.15 -1.23 14.96
C VAL A 541 15.60 -0.47 16.16
N GLU A 542 14.58 0.37 15.97
CA GLU A 542 13.95 1.09 17.07
C GLU A 542 13.39 0.11 18.13
N ALA A 543 12.63 -0.89 17.69
CA ALA A 543 12.07 -1.93 18.56
C ALA A 543 13.16 -2.71 19.30
N ALA A 544 14.24 -3.11 18.61
CA ALA A 544 15.36 -3.82 19.22
C ALA A 544 16.06 -3.02 20.34
N LEU A 545 16.05 -1.69 20.25
CA LEU A 545 16.71 -0.82 21.21
C LEU A 545 15.92 -0.61 22.51
N LEU A 546 14.61 -0.89 22.53
CA LEU A 546 13.76 -0.76 23.72
C LEU A 546 14.26 -1.60 24.90
N ASP A 547 14.72 -2.82 24.61
CA ASP A 547 15.17 -3.81 25.61
C ASP A 547 16.69 -3.96 25.68
N THR A 548 17.45 -3.09 25.00
CA THR A 548 18.92 -3.17 24.90
C THR A 548 19.63 -2.15 25.81
N PRO A 549 20.78 -2.49 26.43
CA PRO A 549 21.52 -1.55 27.27
C PRO A 549 22.02 -0.34 26.47
N PRO A 550 21.80 0.91 26.92
CA PRO A 550 22.20 2.09 26.15
C PRO A 550 23.72 2.36 26.24
N GLY A 551 24.26 3.03 25.21
CA GLY A 551 25.60 3.61 25.24
C GLY A 551 26.73 2.59 25.07
N THR A 552 27.78 2.69 25.90
CA THR A 552 29.04 1.94 25.71
C THR A 552 28.91 0.42 25.83
N GLU A 553 27.84 -0.07 26.46
CA GLU A 553 27.54 -1.50 26.55
C GLU A 553 27.00 -2.05 25.22
N MET A 554 26.20 -1.26 24.50
CA MET A 554 25.74 -1.59 23.15
C MET A 554 26.90 -1.60 22.14
N GLU A 555 27.79 -0.60 22.20
CA GLU A 555 28.98 -0.56 21.33
C GLU A 555 29.84 -1.82 21.48
N GLN A 556 30.07 -2.26 22.73
CA GLN A 556 30.80 -3.50 23.01
C GLN A 556 30.05 -4.73 22.51
N MET A 557 28.73 -4.77 22.66
CA MET A 557 27.89 -5.85 22.15
C MET A 557 28.02 -5.97 20.62
N VAL A 558 27.90 -4.85 19.91
CA VAL A 558 28.03 -4.78 18.44
C VAL A 558 29.41 -5.26 17.96
N ASP A 559 30.48 -4.93 18.68
CA ASP A 559 31.85 -5.39 18.37
C ASP A 559 32.05 -6.91 18.56
N GLU A 560 31.16 -7.56 19.30
CA GLU A 560 31.10 -9.01 19.52
C GLU A 560 30.21 -9.71 18.48
N LEU A 561 29.11 -9.08 18.06
CA LEU A 561 28.05 -9.69 17.23
C LEU A 561 28.57 -10.37 15.96
N TRP A 562 29.54 -9.79 15.25
CA TRP A 562 30.05 -10.37 13.99
C TRP A 562 30.68 -11.77 14.13
N ARG A 563 30.97 -12.23 15.36
CA ARG A 563 31.49 -13.58 15.64
C ARG A 563 30.40 -14.61 15.89
N THR A 564 29.13 -14.19 15.90
CA THR A 564 27.97 -15.04 16.13
C THR A 564 27.73 -15.93 14.91
N ASP A 565 27.56 -17.22 15.15
CA ASP A 565 27.23 -18.21 14.10
C ASP A 565 25.71 -18.17 13.83
N HIS A 566 25.25 -17.12 13.15
CA HIS A 566 23.85 -16.90 12.80
C HIS A 566 23.74 -16.39 11.34
N PRO A 567 22.84 -16.95 10.50
CA PRO A 567 22.69 -16.55 9.10
C PRO A 567 22.44 -15.03 8.91
N GLY A 568 21.51 -14.45 9.67
CA GLY A 568 21.14 -13.02 9.58
C GLY A 568 22.07 -12.04 10.30
N VAL A 569 23.27 -12.45 10.76
CA VAL A 569 24.16 -11.56 11.54
C VAL A 569 24.65 -10.36 10.73
N ALA A 570 24.85 -10.52 9.43
CA ALA A 570 25.29 -9.44 8.55
C ALA A 570 24.18 -8.39 8.40
N ASP A 571 22.97 -8.83 8.10
CA ASP A 571 21.80 -7.97 7.84
C ASP A 571 21.43 -7.17 9.08
N VAL A 572 21.43 -7.80 10.26
CA VAL A 572 21.21 -7.12 11.55
C VAL A 572 22.26 -6.04 11.81
N LEU A 573 23.54 -6.31 11.53
CA LEU A 573 24.62 -5.33 11.70
C LEU A 573 24.54 -4.18 10.69
N GLU A 574 23.96 -4.43 9.51
CA GLU A 574 23.72 -3.41 8.49
C GLU A 574 22.58 -2.48 8.87
N ALA A 575 21.45 -3.05 9.29
CA ALA A 575 20.32 -2.28 9.81
C ALA A 575 20.74 -1.40 10.99
N LEU A 576 21.43 -1.98 11.99
CA LEU A 576 22.02 -1.21 13.11
C LEU A 576 23.03 -0.17 12.62
N GLY A 577 23.80 -0.48 11.57
CA GLY A 577 24.73 0.47 10.98
C GLY A 577 24.05 1.68 10.37
N ALA A 578 22.92 1.48 9.69
CA ALA A 578 22.18 2.50 8.99
C ALA A 578 21.32 3.35 9.95
N HIS A 579 20.55 2.72 10.84
CA HIS A 579 19.45 3.39 11.57
C HIS A 579 19.72 3.64 13.06
N HIS A 580 20.83 3.16 13.63
CA HIS A 580 21.07 3.35 15.06
C HIS A 580 21.27 4.85 15.43
N PRO A 581 20.58 5.38 16.46
CA PRO A 581 20.57 6.82 16.78
C PRO A 581 21.93 7.35 17.29
N ASP A 582 22.71 6.50 17.97
CA ASP A 582 24.09 6.84 18.35
C ASP A 582 25.08 6.56 17.20
N ARG A 583 25.77 7.62 16.77
CA ARG A 583 26.72 7.58 15.66
C ARG A 583 27.96 6.71 15.94
N ALA A 584 28.39 6.59 17.19
CA ALA A 584 29.55 5.77 17.53
C ALA A 584 29.21 4.28 17.36
N THR A 585 28.07 3.87 17.91
CA THR A 585 27.52 2.52 17.77
C THR A 585 27.21 2.17 16.31
N ALA A 586 26.56 3.08 15.57
CA ALA A 586 26.29 2.89 14.14
C ALA A 586 27.57 2.68 13.32
N LYS A 587 28.67 3.36 13.68
CA LYS A 587 29.97 3.17 13.04
C LYS A 587 30.62 1.82 13.39
N ALA A 588 30.52 1.40 14.65
CA ALA A 588 30.97 0.09 15.09
C ALA A 588 30.21 -1.02 14.35
N ALA A 589 28.89 -0.87 14.19
CA ALA A 589 28.02 -1.81 13.48
C ALA A 589 28.40 -1.97 12.00
N ARG A 590 28.59 -0.86 11.27
CA ARG A 590 29.10 -0.91 9.87
C ARG A 590 30.44 -1.64 9.77
N THR A 591 31.33 -1.42 10.73
CA THR A 591 32.64 -2.08 10.78
C THR A 591 32.50 -3.59 11.05
N ALA A 592 31.57 -3.96 11.94
CA ALA A 592 31.25 -5.35 12.28
C ALA A 592 30.56 -6.07 11.11
N ALA A 593 29.63 -5.43 10.40
CA ALA A 593 28.98 -5.96 9.20
C ALA A 593 29.99 -6.36 8.12
N TYR A 594 30.99 -5.50 7.87
CA TYR A 594 32.07 -5.81 6.93
C TYR A 594 32.87 -7.06 7.36
N LYS A 595 33.15 -7.21 8.66
CA LYS A 595 33.83 -8.40 9.20
C LYS A 595 32.95 -9.66 9.04
N ALA A 596 31.66 -9.58 9.33
CA ALA A 596 30.72 -10.69 9.17
C ALA A 596 30.67 -11.21 7.72
N ARG A 597 30.50 -10.31 6.74
CA ARG A 597 30.48 -10.68 5.31
C ARG A 597 31.77 -11.33 4.84
N SER A 598 32.92 -10.78 5.25
CA SER A 598 34.23 -11.34 4.88
C SER A 598 34.48 -12.72 5.50
N ALA A 599 33.93 -13.01 6.68
CA ALA A 599 33.98 -14.33 7.30
C ALA A 599 33.11 -15.36 6.54
N ASN A 600 31.88 -14.97 6.15
CA ASN A 600 30.96 -15.84 5.40
C ASN A 600 31.48 -16.18 3.98
N GLN A 601 32.05 -15.21 3.27
CA GLN A 601 32.66 -15.45 1.94
C GLN A 601 33.91 -16.35 1.99
N GLY A 602 34.63 -16.35 3.11
CA GLY A 602 35.78 -17.24 3.34
C GLY A 602 35.37 -18.70 3.58
N ALA A 603 34.21 -18.93 4.20
CA ALA A 603 33.66 -20.26 4.45
C ALA A 603 33.12 -20.92 3.16
N GLY A 604 32.43 -20.16 2.30
CA GLY A 604 31.88 -20.66 1.02
C GLY A 604 32.94 -21.04 -0.04
N ARG A 605 34.17 -20.50 0.04
CA ARG A 605 35.29 -20.85 -0.86
C ARG A 605 36.06 -22.11 -0.46
N SER A 606 35.71 -22.75 0.66
CA SER A 606 36.42 -23.90 1.23
C SER A 606 35.69 -25.24 1.09
N VAL A 607 34.66 -25.31 0.24
CA VAL A 607 33.89 -26.54 -0.07
C VAL A 607 34.27 -27.09 -1.45
#